data_AF-A0A535BGK6-F1
#
_entry.id   AF-A0A535BGK6-F1
#
_cell.length_a   1.000
_cell.length_b   1.000
_cell.length_c   1.000
_cell.angle_alpha   90.00
_cell.angle_beta   90.00
_cell.angle_gamma   90.00
#
_symmetry.space_group_name_H-M   'P 1'
#
loop_
_entity.id
_entity.type
_entity.pdbx_description
1 polymer ?
#
loop_
_entity_poly.entity_id
_entity_poly.type
_entity_poly.pdbx_seq_one_letter_code
_entity_poly.pdbx_strand_id
1 'polypeptide(L)'
;LPLDPRSMRARGLALGCGVVHFLAPESCGVEATARIMAYLASQSARQCGPCAFGLSAIAAATQRLATRSPQADDLDRIVRWSGQLVGRGACHHPDGAVGLLRSALELFA
;
A
#
# COMPACT_ATOMS: atom_id res chain seq x y z
N LEU A 1 -5.43 -19.80 10.35
CA LEU A 1 -4.33 -18.94 10.87
C LEU A 1 -4.83 -18.27 12.14
N PRO A 2 -4.23 -18.50 13.31
CA PRO A 2 -4.57 -17.77 14.53
C PRO A 2 -4.40 -16.25 14.35
N LEU A 3 -5.37 -15.45 14.79
CA LEU A 3 -5.32 -13.99 14.79
C LEU A 3 -4.57 -13.46 16.01
N ASP A 4 -3.30 -13.87 16.15
CA ASP A 4 -2.42 -13.38 17.20
C ASP A 4 -1.17 -12.71 16.60
N PRO A 5 -0.67 -11.60 17.19
CA PRO A 5 0.44 -10.87 16.61
C PRO A 5 1.74 -11.68 16.45
N ARG A 6 2.01 -12.66 17.32
CA ARG A 6 3.27 -13.41 17.29
C ARG A 6 3.27 -14.43 16.16
N SER A 7 2.22 -15.24 16.04
CA SER A 7 2.07 -16.24 14.98
C SER A 7 1.95 -15.61 13.60
N MET A 8 1.30 -14.44 13.49
CA MET A 8 1.23 -13.72 12.22
C MET A 8 2.61 -13.19 11.80
N ARG A 9 3.37 -12.58 12.72
CA ARG A 9 4.74 -12.11 12.45
C ARG A 9 5.68 -13.24 12.04
N ALA A 10 5.57 -14.41 12.66
CA ALA A 10 6.36 -15.60 12.30
C ALA A 10 6.13 -16.04 10.84
N ARG A 11 5.04 -15.57 10.20
CA ARG A 11 4.71 -15.82 8.79
C ARG A 11 4.88 -14.59 7.90
N GLY A 12 5.56 -13.55 8.38
CA GLY A 12 5.76 -12.30 7.64
C GLY A 12 4.51 -11.42 7.52
N LEU A 13 3.45 -11.69 8.29
CA LEU A 13 2.21 -10.93 8.30
C LEU A 13 2.16 -9.94 9.48
N ALA A 14 1.39 -8.88 9.35
CA ALA A 14 1.13 -7.91 10.42
C ALA A 14 -0.36 -7.85 10.77
N LEU A 15 -0.70 -8.00 12.05
CA LEU A 15 -2.08 -7.82 12.53
C LEU A 15 -2.44 -6.34 12.78
N GLY A 16 -1.43 -5.49 12.99
CA GLY A 16 -1.61 -4.06 13.23
C GLY A 16 -2.59 -3.78 14.38
N CYS A 17 -3.58 -2.93 14.12
CA CYS A 17 -4.65 -2.57 15.06
C CYS A 17 -5.75 -3.63 15.25
N GLY A 18 -5.57 -4.85 14.71
CA GLY A 18 -6.57 -5.92 14.83
C GLY A 18 -7.80 -5.72 13.94
N VAL A 19 -7.69 -4.87 12.91
CA VAL A 19 -8.76 -4.65 11.93
C VAL A 19 -8.62 -5.67 10.80
N VAL A 20 -9.70 -6.40 10.55
CA VAL A 20 -9.80 -7.36 9.44
C VAL A 20 -10.89 -6.89 8.50
N HIS A 21 -10.54 -6.68 7.23
CA HIS A 21 -11.47 -6.32 6.17
C HIS A 21 -11.51 -7.42 5.12
N PHE A 22 -12.72 -7.86 4.76
CA PHE A 22 -12.94 -8.87 3.74
C PHE A 22 -13.30 -8.18 2.42
N LEU A 23 -12.62 -8.55 1.34
CA LEU A 23 -13.02 -8.18 -0.01
C LEU A 23 -14.03 -9.20 -0.51
N ALA A 24 -15.14 -8.72 -1.06
CA ALA A 24 -16.15 -9.58 -1.66
C ALA A 24 -15.58 -10.26 -2.92
N PRO A 25 -16.02 -11.49 -3.27
CA PRO A 25 -15.49 -12.24 -4.43
C PRO A 25 -15.54 -11.47 -5.75
N GLU A 26 -16.55 -10.61 -5.91
CA GLU A 26 -16.77 -9.77 -7.09
C GLU A 26 -15.94 -8.47 -7.08
N SER A 27 -15.22 -8.18 -6.00
CA SER A 27 -14.40 -6.97 -5.90
C SER A 27 -13.06 -7.12 -6.61
N CYS A 28 -12.66 -6.09 -7.37
CA CYS A 28 -11.33 -6.00 -7.94
C CYS A 28 -10.29 -5.62 -6.88
N GLY A 29 -9.31 -6.49 -6.62
CA GLY A 29 -8.24 -6.26 -5.64
C GLY A 29 -7.35 -5.05 -5.98
N VAL A 30 -7.12 -4.78 -7.27
CA VAL A 30 -6.36 -3.62 -7.74
C VAL A 30 -7.10 -2.31 -7.46
N GLU A 31 -8.42 -2.27 -7.75
CA GLU A 31 -9.26 -1.10 -7.46
C GLU A 31 -9.39 -0.87 -5.95
N ALA A 32 -9.55 -1.93 -5.16
CA ALA A 32 -9.57 -1.84 -3.71
C ALA A 32 -8.24 -1.29 -3.15
N THR A 33 -7.11 -1.78 -3.65
CA THR A 33 -5.77 -1.29 -3.27
C THR A 33 -5.61 0.18 -3.61
N ALA A 34 -5.99 0.61 -4.81
CA ALA A 34 -5.91 2.02 -5.22
C ALA A 34 -6.74 2.94 -4.32
N ARG A 35 -7.96 2.53 -3.93
CA ARG A 35 -8.79 3.29 -2.97
C ARG A 35 -8.10 3.44 -1.60
N ILE A 36 -7.51 2.35 -1.09
CA ILE A 36 -6.82 2.41 0.21
C ILE A 36 -5.56 3.29 0.11
N MET A 37 -4.79 3.19 -0.99
CA MET A 37 -3.62 4.05 -1.20
C MET A 37 -3.99 5.53 -1.32
N ALA A 38 -5.09 5.85 -2.02
CA ALA A 38 -5.62 7.21 -2.08
C ALA A 38 -6.04 7.73 -0.69
N TYR A 39 -6.70 6.89 0.11
CA TYR A 39 -7.03 7.23 1.50
C TYR A 39 -5.78 7.47 2.35
N LEU A 40 -4.81 6.55 2.33
CA LEU A 40 -3.58 6.70 3.12
C LEU A 40 -2.75 7.91 2.68
N ALA A 41 -2.71 8.22 1.39
CA ALA A 41 -2.09 9.45 0.90
C ALA A 41 -2.80 10.71 1.42
N SER A 42 -4.14 10.70 1.53
CA SER A 42 -4.91 11.84 2.06
C SER A 42 -4.77 12.00 3.58
N GLN A 43 -4.47 10.93 4.32
CA GLN A 43 -4.19 10.96 5.77
C GLN A 43 -2.74 11.32 6.11
N SER A 44 -1.94 11.69 5.11
CA SER A 44 -0.56 12.13 5.29
C SER A 44 -0.50 13.48 6.01
N ALA A 45 0.26 13.55 7.12
CA ALA A 45 0.59 14.82 7.78
C ALA A 45 1.59 15.68 6.97
N ARG A 46 2.13 15.15 5.86
CA ARG A 46 3.05 15.83 4.94
C ARG A 46 4.35 16.38 5.58
N GLN A 47 4.75 15.86 6.74
CA GLN A 47 5.96 16.31 7.47
C GLN A 47 7.27 15.72 6.94
N CYS A 48 7.21 14.72 6.05
CA CYS A 48 8.42 14.11 5.46
C CYS A 48 8.25 13.89 3.96
N GLY A 49 9.37 13.85 3.23
CA GLY A 49 9.40 13.61 1.79
C GLY A 49 8.66 12.34 1.33
N PRO A 50 8.83 11.19 2.00
CA PRO A 50 8.05 9.97 1.71
C PRO A 50 6.53 10.19 1.75
N CYS A 51 6.05 10.97 2.71
CA CYS A 51 4.64 11.27 2.88
C CYS A 51 4.13 12.31 1.87
N ALA A 52 4.88 13.39 1.64
CA ALA A 52 4.45 14.49 0.80
C ALA A 52 4.54 14.17 -0.71
N PHE A 53 5.62 13.49 -1.12
CA PHE A 53 5.91 13.19 -2.52
C PHE A 53 5.74 11.71 -2.84
N GLY A 54 6.29 10.83 -2.00
CA GLY A 54 6.30 9.38 -2.25
C GLY A 54 4.89 8.76 -2.29
N LEU A 55 4.14 8.85 -1.19
CA LEU A 55 2.78 8.29 -1.12
C LEU A 55 1.84 8.92 -2.13
N SER A 56 1.96 10.24 -2.36
CA SER A 56 1.17 10.95 -3.38
C SER A 56 1.43 10.39 -4.78
N ALA A 57 2.70 10.16 -5.14
CA ALA A 57 3.08 9.61 -6.45
C ALA A 57 2.62 8.16 -6.62
N ILE A 58 2.79 7.34 -5.59
CA ILE A 58 2.34 5.95 -5.57
C ILE A 58 0.81 5.87 -5.72
N ALA A 59 0.06 6.66 -4.94
CA ALA A 59 -1.40 6.67 -5.02
C ALA A 59 -1.89 7.03 -6.43
N ALA A 60 -1.28 8.04 -7.06
CA ALA A 60 -1.61 8.43 -8.43
C ALA A 60 -1.32 7.31 -9.45
N ALA A 61 -0.19 6.60 -9.32
CA ALA A 61 0.15 5.49 -10.19
C ALA A 61 -0.78 4.28 -9.99
N THR A 62 -1.09 3.91 -8.73
CA THR A 62 -2.07 2.85 -8.45
C THR A 62 -3.46 3.19 -8.97
N GLN A 63 -3.85 4.46 -8.94
CA GLN A 63 -5.13 4.92 -9.47
C GLN A 63 -5.20 4.75 -11.00
N ARG A 64 -4.12 5.06 -11.71
CA ARG A 64 -4.04 4.84 -13.18
C ARG A 64 -4.16 3.37 -13.57
N LEU A 65 -3.54 2.48 -12.79
CA LEU A 65 -3.73 1.02 -12.97
C LEU A 65 -5.19 0.62 -12.74
N ALA A 66 -5.79 1.07 -11.63
CA ALA A 66 -7.17 0.75 -11.30
C ALA A 66 -8.19 1.25 -12.33
N THR A 67 -7.96 2.41 -12.94
CA THR A 67 -8.83 2.97 -13.98
C THR A 67 -8.50 2.48 -15.40
N ARG A 68 -7.62 1.48 -15.53
CA ARG A 68 -7.22 0.90 -16.83
C ARG A 68 -6.62 1.94 -17.79
N SER A 69 -5.89 2.92 -17.22
CA SER A 69 -5.19 3.97 -17.96
C SER A 69 -3.73 4.10 -17.48
N PRO A 70 -2.93 3.02 -17.52
CA PRO A 70 -1.56 3.04 -17.05
C PRO A 70 -0.63 3.83 -17.99
N GLN A 71 0.38 4.46 -17.41
CA GLN A 71 1.60 4.81 -18.13
C GLN A 71 2.49 3.57 -18.27
N ALA A 72 3.34 3.56 -19.30
CA ALA A 72 4.18 2.40 -19.64
C ALA A 72 5.06 1.90 -18.48
N ASP A 73 5.47 2.79 -17.58
CA ASP A 73 6.37 2.49 -16.46
C ASP A 73 5.68 2.57 -15.09
N ASP A 74 4.35 2.58 -15.02
CA ASP A 74 3.63 2.72 -13.74
C ASP A 74 3.91 1.55 -12.79
N LEU A 75 3.87 0.31 -13.28
CA LEU A 75 4.11 -0.85 -12.43
C LEU A 75 5.55 -0.84 -11.89
N ASP A 76 6.54 -0.60 -12.76
CA ASP A 76 7.96 -0.51 -12.37
C ASP A 76 8.21 0.61 -11.36
N ARG A 77 7.57 1.77 -11.55
CA ARG A 77 7.62 2.90 -10.62
C ARG A 77 7.04 2.52 -9.26
N ILE A 78 5.87 1.89 -9.23
CA ILE A 78 5.21 1.47 -7.99
C ILE A 78 6.09 0.49 -7.23
N VAL A 79 6.61 -0.55 -7.91
CA VAL A 79 7.53 -1.53 -7.31
C VAL A 79 8.75 -0.83 -6.73
N ARG A 80 9.44 0.00 -7.54
CA ARG A 80 10.64 0.72 -7.12
C ARG A 80 10.38 1.66 -5.94
N TRP A 81 9.35 2.50 -6.02
CA TRP A 81 9.03 3.48 -4.98
C TRP A 81 8.59 2.80 -3.69
N SER A 82 7.82 1.71 -3.76
CA SER A 82 7.41 0.95 -2.57
C SER A 82 8.61 0.49 -1.73
N GLY A 83 9.70 0.07 -2.37
CA GLY A 83 10.94 -0.31 -1.69
C GLY A 83 11.76 0.89 -1.18
N GLN A 84 11.70 2.03 -1.87
CA GLN A 84 12.47 3.23 -1.51
C GLN A 84 11.93 3.95 -0.26
N LEU A 85 10.63 3.87 0.01
CA LEU A 85 9.98 4.60 1.11
C LEU A 85 10.20 3.99 2.49
N VAL A 86 10.51 2.70 2.56
CA VAL A 86 10.63 1.94 3.82
C VAL A 86 11.69 2.55 4.74
N GLY A 87 11.31 2.84 5.99
CA GLY A 87 12.17 3.37 7.05
C GLY A 87 12.57 4.83 6.85
N ARG A 88 11.99 5.55 5.90
CA ARG A 88 12.37 6.96 5.60
C ARG A 88 11.36 8.00 6.09
N GLY A 89 10.23 7.56 6.64
CA GLY A 89 9.21 8.45 7.17
C GLY A 89 9.61 9.09 8.51
N ALA A 90 9.03 10.25 8.81
CA ALA A 90 9.08 10.82 10.17
C ALA A 90 8.25 9.99 11.18
N CYS A 91 7.34 9.15 10.69
CA CYS A 91 6.59 8.15 11.43
C CYS A 91 6.43 6.89 10.56
N HIS A 92 5.75 5.86 11.08
CA HIS A 92 5.50 4.60 10.36
C HIS A 92 4.32 4.62 9.37
N HIS A 93 3.66 5.76 9.18
CA HIS A 93 2.58 5.89 8.19
C HIS A 93 2.96 5.43 6.77
N PRO A 94 4.07 5.93 6.16
CA PRO A 94 4.48 5.48 4.85
C PRO A 94 4.89 4.00 4.84
N ASP A 95 5.49 3.48 5.91
CA ASP A 95 5.82 2.05 6.04
C ASP A 95 4.56 1.17 5.98
N GLY A 96 3.52 1.54 6.72
CA GLY A 96 2.25 0.84 6.72
C GLY A 96 1.59 0.85 5.34
N ALA A 97 1.62 2.00 4.66
CA ALA A 97 1.05 2.15 3.32
C ALA A 97 1.79 1.30 2.27
N VAL A 98 3.13 1.33 2.24
CA VAL A 98 3.89 0.50 1.29
C VAL A 98 3.87 -0.98 1.66
N GLY A 99 3.71 -1.33 2.94
CA GLY A 99 3.50 -2.72 3.37
C GLY A 99 2.22 -3.31 2.80
N LEU A 100 1.11 -2.57 2.86
CA LEU A 100 -0.15 -2.96 2.20
C LEU A 100 0.06 -3.13 0.69
N LEU A 101 0.65 -2.12 0.05
CA LEU A 101 0.86 -2.13 -1.39
C LEU A 101 1.72 -3.31 -1.86
N ARG A 102 2.78 -3.65 -1.11
CA ARG A 102 3.62 -4.82 -1.42
C ARG A 102 2.83 -6.12 -1.41
N SER A 103 1.94 -6.31 -0.44
CA SER A 103 1.07 -7.50 -0.42
C SER A 103 0.12 -7.56 -1.62
N ALA A 104 -0.35 -6.40 -2.09
CA ALA A 104 -1.17 -6.31 -3.29
C ALA A 104 -0.38 -6.61 -4.56
N LEU A 105 0.87 -6.13 -4.66
CA LEU A 105 1.76 -6.45 -5.77
C LEU A 105 2.07 -7.96 -5.83
N GLU A 106 2.32 -8.59 -4.68
CA GLU A 106 2.59 -10.04 -4.61
C GLU A 106 1.39 -10.90 -5.06
N LEU A 107 0.16 -10.39 -4.92
CA LEU A 107 -1.06 -11.15 -5.20
C LEU A 107 -1.71 -10.82 -6.55
N PHE A 108 -1.56 -9.59 -7.05
CA PHE A 108 -2.34 -9.07 -8.18
C PHE A 108 -1.51 -8.57 -9.37
N ALA A 109 -0.18 -8.52 -9.29
CA ALA A 109 0.71 -8.13 -10.40
C ALA A 109 1.37 -9.36 -11.04
#